data_AF-A0A0B1TAN7-F1
#
_entry.id   AF-A0A0B1TAN7-F1
#
_cell.length_a   1.000
_cell.length_b   1.000
_cell.length_c   1.000
_cell.angle_alpha   90.00
_cell.angle_beta   90.00
_cell.angle_gamma   90.00
#
_symmetry.space_group_name_H-M   'P 1'
#
loop_
_entity.id
_entity.type
_entity.pdbx_description
1 polymer ?
#
loop_
_entity_poly.entity_id
_entity_poly.type
_entity_poly.pdbx_seq_one_letter_code
_entity_poly.pdbx_strand_id
1 'polypeptide(L)'
;MEDAVESCKKAFRTWKDTSPLTRQQALFKFQHLIQRDMKKLAHNITEEQGKTLPDAEGDVHRGLQVVEHACSVPSLMLGETLPKRSDYVASLLKS
;
A
#
# COMPACT_ATOMS: atom_id res chain seq x y z
N MET A 1 3.97 -11.99 22.42
CA MET A 1 4.71 -11.42 21.25
C MET A 1 5.17 -12.52 20.29
N GLU A 2 5.65 -13.66 20.78
CA GLU A 2 6.08 -14.78 19.93
C GLU A 2 4.99 -15.28 18.96
N ASP A 3 3.75 -15.39 19.44
CA ASP A 3 2.61 -15.82 18.59
C ASP A 3 2.38 -14.89 17.39
N ALA A 4 2.50 -13.57 17.59
CA ALA A 4 2.35 -12.59 16.52
C ALA A 4 3.47 -12.73 15.48
N VAL A 5 4.71 -12.94 15.94
CA VAL A 5 5.87 -13.16 15.05
C VAL A 5 5.67 -14.43 14.22
N GLU A 6 5.24 -15.52 14.83
CA GLU A 6 5.03 -16.78 14.13
C GLU A 6 3.88 -16.69 13.12
N SER A 7 2.79 -16.01 13.48
CA SER A 7 1.67 -15.73 12.55
C SER A 7 2.13 -14.95 11.32
N CYS A 8 2.88 -13.86 11.52
CA CYS A 8 3.42 -13.04 10.43
C CYS A 8 4.37 -13.85 9.52
N LYS A 9 5.26 -14.67 10.09
CA LYS A 9 6.16 -15.55 9.32
C LYS A 9 5.38 -16.53 8.44
N LYS A 10 4.29 -17.11 8.96
CA LYS A 10 3.44 -18.03 8.19
C LYS A 10 2.74 -17.31 7.04
N ALA A 11 2.12 -16.16 7.29
CA ALA A 11 1.43 -15.38 6.26
C ALA A 11 2.38 -14.87 5.16
N PHE A 12 3.59 -14.45 5.53
CA PHE A 12 4.58 -13.94 4.56
C PHE A 12 4.95 -14.96 3.49
N ARG A 13 4.97 -16.27 3.83
CA ARG A 13 5.34 -17.35 2.90
C ARG A 13 4.50 -17.33 1.62
N THR A 14 3.21 -17.00 1.73
CA THR A 14 2.30 -16.93 0.57
C THR A 14 2.07 -15.49 0.11
N TRP A 15 2.07 -14.51 1.03
CA TRP A 15 1.84 -13.11 0.69
C TRP A 15 2.90 -12.52 -0.25
N LYS A 16 4.16 -12.92 -0.09
CA LYS A 16 5.26 -12.43 -0.94
C LYS A 16 5.08 -12.77 -2.43
N ASP A 17 4.41 -13.88 -2.72
CA ASP A 17 4.17 -14.37 -4.09
C ASP A 17 2.84 -13.83 -4.66
N THR A 18 2.11 -13.02 -3.88
CA THR A 18 0.86 -12.39 -4.33
C THR A 18 1.17 -11.28 -5.33
N SER A 19 0.48 -11.30 -6.47
CA SER A 19 0.69 -10.33 -7.55
C SER A 19 0.52 -8.87 -7.07
N PRO A 20 1.27 -7.90 -7.61
CA PRO A 20 1.08 -6.49 -7.27
C PRO A 20 -0.35 -5.99 -7.47
N LEU A 21 -1.05 -6.47 -8.50
CA LEU A 21 -2.46 -6.11 -8.77
C LEU A 21 -3.40 -6.62 -7.68
N THR A 22 -3.23 -7.87 -7.24
CA THR A 22 -4.03 -8.42 -6.14
C THR A 22 -3.78 -7.64 -4.84
N ARG A 23 -2.53 -7.25 -4.57
CA ARG A 23 -2.19 -6.40 -3.41
C ARG A 23 -2.83 -5.02 -3.50
N GLN A 24 -2.83 -4.41 -4.68
CA GLN A 24 -3.53 -3.14 -4.93
C GLN A 24 -5.03 -3.24 -4.64
N GLN A 25 -5.70 -4.32 -5.07
CA GLN A 25 -7.14 -4.52 -4.79
C GLN A 25 -7.45 -4.58 -3.28
N ALA A 26 -6.57 -5.18 -2.48
CA ALA A 26 -6.72 -5.17 -1.03
C ALA A 26 -6.64 -3.76 -0.45
N LEU A 27 -5.71 -2.93 -0.95
CA LEU A 27 -5.56 -1.53 -0.54
C LEU A 27 -6.75 -0.67 -0.97
N PHE A 28 -7.33 -0.87 -2.15
CA PHE A 28 -8.55 -0.16 -2.56
C PHE A 28 -9.74 -0.49 -1.65
N LYS A 29 -9.90 -1.75 -1.25
CA LYS A 29 -10.93 -2.13 -0.26
C LYS A 29 -10.69 -1.43 1.07
N PHE A 30 -9.44 -1.34 1.51
CA PHE A 30 -9.08 -0.64 2.74
C PHE A 30 -9.37 0.87 2.66
N GLN A 31 -8.98 1.52 1.56
CA GLN A 31 -9.31 2.93 1.28
C GLN A 31 -10.82 3.17 1.38
N HIS A 32 -11.63 2.32 0.75
CA HIS A 32 -13.08 2.42 0.79
C HIS A 32 -13.64 2.30 2.22
N LEU A 33 -13.10 1.39 3.04
CA LEU A 33 -13.51 1.24 4.44
C LEU A 33 -13.18 2.48 5.27
N ILE A 34 -11.99 3.08 5.07
CA ILE A 34 -11.61 4.33 5.74
C ILE A 34 -12.59 5.44 5.35
N GLN A 35 -12.85 5.62 4.05
CA GLN A 35 -13.78 6.64 3.54
C GLN A 35 -15.19 6.47 4.09
N ARG A 36 -15.69 5.23 4.17
CA ARG A 36 -17.00 4.92 4.76
C ARG A 36 -17.06 5.32 6.25
N ASP A 37 -16.00 5.05 6.99
CA ASP A 37 -15.98 5.14 8.46
C ASP A 37 -15.27 6.38 9.01
N MET A 38 -14.97 7.39 8.17
CA MET A 38 -14.14 8.55 8.56
C MET A 38 -14.59 9.23 9.85
N LYS A 39 -15.89 9.48 10.00
CA LYS A 39 -16.44 10.13 11.20
C LYS A 39 -16.26 9.28 12.45
N LYS A 40 -16.44 7.97 12.33
CA LYS A 40 -16.25 7.03 13.44
C LYS A 40 -14.78 6.98 13.86
N LEU A 41 -13.85 6.96 12.89
CA LEU A 41 -12.42 6.98 13.17
C LEU A 41 -12.00 8.28 13.88
N ALA A 42 -12.49 9.44 13.41
CA ALA A 42 -12.21 10.72 14.05
C ALA A 42 -12.77 10.81 15.48
N HIS A 43 -13.96 10.26 15.72
CA HIS A 43 -14.54 10.18 17.06
C HIS A 43 -13.69 9.32 18.00
N ASN A 44 -13.28 8.12 17.57
CA ASN A 44 -12.40 7.26 18.36
C ASN A 44 -11.08 7.96 18.70
N ILE A 45 -10.46 8.65 17.73
CA ILE A 45 -9.22 9.42 17.99
C ILE A 45 -9.45 10.52 19.03
N THR A 46 -10.61 11.18 18.99
CA THR A 46 -11.00 12.21 19.95
C THR A 46 -11.13 11.61 21.36
N GLU A 47 -11.81 10.46 21.49
CA GLU A 47 -12.00 9.76 22.76
C GLU A 47 -10.67 9.24 23.36
N GLU A 48 -9.80 8.67 22.52
CA GLU A 48 -8.54 8.05 22.96
C GLU A 48 -7.43 9.07 23.24
N GLN A 49 -7.36 10.16 22.46
CA GLN A 49 -6.25 11.12 22.53
C GLN A 49 -6.63 12.50 23.10
N GLY A 50 -7.93 12.79 23.27
CA GLY A 50 -8.41 14.08 23.76
C GLY A 50 -8.23 15.25 22.79
N LYS A 51 -7.97 14.97 21.50
CA LYS A 51 -7.88 15.99 20.44
C LYS A 51 -9.25 16.57 20.11
N THR A 52 -9.30 17.76 19.52
CA THR A 52 -10.56 18.27 18.98
C THR A 52 -11.02 17.43 17.79
N LEU A 53 -12.34 17.35 17.55
CA LEU A 53 -12.87 16.59 16.42
C LEU A 53 -12.30 17.04 15.05
N PRO A 54 -12.16 18.35 14.76
CA PRO A 54 -11.52 18.80 13.51
C PRO A 54 -10.07 18.34 13.38
N ASP A 55 -9.29 18.34 14.46
CA ASP A 55 -7.90 17.85 14.43
C ASP A 55 -7.86 16.34 14.15
N ALA A 56 -8.76 15.58 14.78
CA ALA A 56 -8.90 14.15 14.56
C ALA A 56 -9.36 13.81 13.14
N GLU A 57 -10.27 14.59 12.55
CA GLU A 57 -10.64 14.46 11.14
C GLU A 57 -9.41 14.70 10.24
N GLY A 58 -8.58 15.68 10.55
CA GLY A 58 -7.31 15.92 9.85
C GLY A 58 -6.36 14.72 9.92
N ASP A 59 -6.27 14.03 11.07
CA ASP A 59 -5.48 12.80 11.22
C ASP A 59 -6.00 11.67 10.32
N VAL A 60 -7.32 11.46 10.27
CA VAL A 60 -7.93 10.45 9.40
C VAL A 60 -7.67 10.75 7.92
N HIS A 61 -7.80 12.01 7.50
CA HIS A 61 -7.52 12.41 6.11
C HIS A 61 -6.05 12.17 5.74
N ARG A 62 -5.10 12.51 6.63
CA ARG A 62 -3.68 12.22 6.39
C ARG A 62 -3.41 10.72 6.30
N GLY A 63 -4.05 9.91 7.14
CA GLY A 63 -3.97 8.45 7.05
C GLY A 63 -4.52 7.92 5.71
N LEU A 64 -5.64 8.47 5.23
CA LEU A 64 -6.23 8.11 3.94
C LEU A 64 -5.27 8.42 2.78
N GLN A 65 -4.60 9.57 2.78
CA GLN A 65 -3.61 9.94 1.76
C GLN A 65 -2.45 8.93 1.67
N VAL A 66 -1.99 8.40 2.81
CA VAL A 66 -0.94 7.37 2.84
C VAL A 66 -1.42 6.07 2.18
N VAL A 67 -2.66 5.68 2.44
CA VAL A 67 -3.26 4.48 1.81
C VAL A 67 -3.45 4.68 0.30
N GLU A 68 -3.89 5.87 -0.11
CA GLU A 68 -4.02 6.24 -1.53
C GLU A 68 -2.69 6.19 -2.27
N HIS A 69 -1.61 6.66 -1.63
CA HIS A 69 -0.27 6.51 -2.19
C HIS A 69 0.12 5.02 -2.31
N ALA A 70 -0.15 4.21 -1.28
CA ALA A 70 0.16 2.79 -1.29
C ALA A 70 -0.60 2.01 -2.39
N CYS A 71 -1.81 2.44 -2.79
CA CYS A 71 -2.53 1.88 -3.93
C CYS A 71 -1.73 1.96 -5.25
N SER A 72 -0.70 2.81 -5.33
CA SER A 72 0.22 2.88 -6.48
C SER A 72 1.28 1.76 -6.51
N VAL A 73 1.12 0.70 -5.69
CA VAL A 73 2.07 -0.42 -5.57
C VAL A 73 2.55 -1.02 -6.90
N PRO A 74 1.74 -1.19 -7.97
CA PRO A 74 2.26 -1.76 -9.22
C PRO A 74 3.35 -0.89 -9.84
N SER A 75 3.18 0.43 -9.82
CA SER A 75 4.17 1.38 -10.34
C SER A 75 5.38 1.50 -9.41
N LEU A 76 5.16 1.56 -8.09
CA LEU A 76 6.22 1.66 -7.09
C LEU A 76 7.15 0.44 -7.07
N MET A 77 6.68 -0.72 -7.56
CA MET A 77 7.45 -1.96 -7.62
C MET A 77 8.17 -2.19 -8.95
N LEU A 78 8.04 -1.28 -9.93
CA LEU A 78 8.77 -1.39 -11.19
C LEU A 78 10.28 -1.26 -10.91
N GLY A 79 11.04 -2.29 -11.28
CA GLY A 79 12.49 -2.27 -11.27
C GLY A 79 13.06 -1.83 -12.62
N GLU A 80 14.36 -1.58 -12.65
CA GLU A 80 15.08 -1.27 -13.88
C GLU A 80 15.65 -2.56 -14.51
N THR A 81 15.67 -2.62 -15.84
CA THR A 81 16.32 -3.70 -16.58
C THR A 81 17.38 -3.12 -17.50
N LEU A 82 18.63 -3.54 -17.32
CA LEU A 82 19.72 -3.17 -18.21
C LEU A 82 19.62 -3.97 -19.52
N PRO A 83 19.58 -3.32 -20.69
CA PRO A 83 19.58 -4.02 -21.98
C PRO A 83 20.90 -4.80 -22.16
N LYS A 84 20.82 -6.00 -22.72
CA LYS A 84 22.01 -6.81 -22.97
C LYS A 84 22.71 -6.31 -24.22
N ARG A 85 24.04 -6.46 -24.28
CA ARG A 85 24.86 -6.11 -25.47
C ARG A 85 24.32 -6.71 -26.77
N SER A 86 23.75 -7.92 -26.72
CA SER A 86 23.14 -8.57 -27.88
C SER A 86 21.92 -7.82 -28.43
N ASP A 87 21.17 -7.13 -27.56
CA ASP A 87 19.94 -6.41 -27.93
C ASP A 87 20.29 -5.16 -28.77
N TYR A 88 21.44 -4.55 -28.51
CA TYR A 88 21.97 -3.43 -29.30
C TYR A 88 22.39 -3.85 -30.72
N VAL A 89 23.00 -5.03 -30.87
CA VAL A 89 23.39 -5.54 -32.19
C VAL A 89 22.15 -5.87 -33.01
N ALA A 90 21.10 -6.42 -32.38
CA ALA A 90 19.84 -6.71 -33.04
C ALA A 90 19.08 -5.44 -33.49
N SER A 91 19.21 -4.32 -32.75
CA SER A 91 18.63 -3.04 -33.16
C SER A 91 19.39 -2.37 -34.31
N LEU A 92 20.73 -2.52 -34.35
CA LEU A 92 21.57 -1.96 -35.41
C LEU A 92 21.46 -2.70 -36.75
N LEU A 93 21.12 -3.99 -36.72
CA LEU A 93 20.91 -4.80 -37.93
C LEU A 93 19.53 -4.62 -38.58
N LYS A 94 18.64 -3.84 -37.94
CA LYS A 94 17.29 -3.53 -38.45
C LYS A 94 17.16 -2.09 -38.99
N SER A 95 18.24 -1.30 -38.99
CA SER A 95 18.35 0.01 -39.65
C SER A 95 19.13 -0.09 -40.95
#